data_AF-A0A2E4D302-F1
#
_entry.id   AF-A0A2E4D302-F1
#
_cell.length_a   1.000
_cell.length_b   1.000
_cell.length_c   1.000
_cell.angle_alpha   90.00
_cell.angle_beta   90.00
_cell.angle_gamma   90.00
#
_symmetry.space_group_name_H-M   'P 1'
#
loop_
_entity.id
_entity.type
_entity.pdbx_description
1 polymer ?
#
loop_
_entity_poly.entity_id
_entity_poly.type
_entity_poly.pdbx_seq_one_letter_code
_entity_poly.pdbx_strand_id
1 'polypeptide(L)'
;MTYIGLIGLFGLIGLTGLLNKVHHSQPGGLIRLLGLLGFLGLVGFWIPSFGACGAFGALGVWNHQNRSIARLAYLGWLGIIGLAQVASFYLLT
;
A
#
# COMPACT_ATOMS: atom_id res chain seq x y z
N MET A 1 3.69 -5.06 19.99
CA MET A 1 4.39 -4.88 18.69
C MET A 1 3.92 -3.58 18.03
N THR A 2 4.42 -2.44 18.49
CA THR A 2 3.87 -1.11 18.11
C THR A 2 4.44 -0.59 16.78
N TYR A 3 5.60 -1.08 16.34
CA TYR A 3 6.30 -0.56 15.16
C TYR A 3 5.88 -1.18 13.82
N ILE A 4 5.15 -2.30 13.83
CA ILE A 4 4.73 -3.00 12.60
C ILE A 4 3.78 -2.13 11.76
N GLY A 5 2.96 -1.28 12.40
CA GLY A 5 2.08 -0.34 11.71
C GLY A 5 2.82 0.67 10.82
N LEU A 6 4.08 0.99 11.14
CA LEU A 6 4.90 1.92 10.35
C LEU A 6 5.24 1.38 8.96
N ILE A 7 5.22 0.05 8.79
CA ILE A 7 5.38 -0.61 7.48
C ILE A 7 4.28 -0.14 6.51
N GLY A 8 3.09 0.17 7.04
CA GLY A 8 1.98 0.75 6.30
C GLY A 8 2.31 2.01 5.51
N LEU A 9 3.24 2.81 6.02
CA LEU A 9 3.60 4.10 5.44
C LEU A 9 4.29 3.96 4.08
N PHE A 10 4.93 2.81 3.79
CA PHE A 10 5.45 2.51 2.45
C PHE A 10 4.33 2.50 1.40
N GLY A 11 3.09 2.28 1.80
CA GLY A 11 1.91 2.36 0.95
C GLY A 11 1.71 3.72 0.27
N LEU A 12 2.17 4.81 0.90
CA LEU A 12 2.05 6.16 0.35
C LEU A 12 2.86 6.36 -0.94
N ILE A 13 3.84 5.49 -1.21
CA ILE A 13 4.54 5.46 -2.51
C ILE A 13 3.56 5.24 -3.66
N GLY A 14 2.47 4.52 -3.42
CA GLY A 14 1.35 4.34 -4.35
C GLY A 14 0.82 5.63 -4.95
N LEU A 15 0.81 6.71 -4.18
CA LEU A 15 0.33 8.03 -4.60
C LEU A 15 1.20 8.63 -5.70
N THR A 16 2.47 8.25 -5.80
CA THR A 16 3.34 8.72 -6.89
C THR A 16 2.82 8.26 -8.26
N GLY A 17 2.12 7.13 -8.33
CA GLY A 17 1.48 6.66 -9.56
C GLY A 17 0.20 7.42 -9.95
N LEU A 18 -0.41 8.11 -8.98
CA LEU A 18 -1.56 9.00 -9.21
C LEU A 18 -1.11 10.43 -9.55
N LEU A 19 -0.03 10.90 -8.92
CA LEU A 19 0.51 12.25 -9.10
C LEU A 19 1.35 12.38 -10.38
N ASN A 20 2.07 11.32 -10.78
CA ASN A 20 2.80 11.31 -12.05
C ASN A 20 1.83 10.96 -13.17
N LYS A 21 1.53 11.93 -14.04
CA LYS A 21 0.70 11.72 -15.22
C LYS A 21 1.33 10.65 -16.10
N VAL A 22 0.59 9.56 -16.30
CA VAL A 22 0.93 8.53 -17.26
C VAL A 22 0.09 8.74 -18.52
N HIS A 23 0.62 8.33 -19.67
CA HIS A 23 -0.12 8.37 -20.94
C HIS A 23 -1.51 7.74 -20.82
N HIS A 24 -2.52 8.41 -21.36
CA HIS A 24 -3.93 7.98 -21.33
C HIS A 24 -4.16 6.59 -21.93
N SER A 25 -3.32 6.16 -22.87
CA SER A 25 -3.39 4.85 -23.52
C SER A 25 -2.79 3.72 -22.68
N GLN A 26 -2.16 4.02 -21.54
CA GLN A 26 -1.57 2.98 -20.70
C GLN A 26 -2.68 2.29 -19.89
N PRO A 27 -2.88 0.97 -20.04
CA PRO A 27 -3.82 0.20 -19.22
C PRO A 27 -3.57 0.33 -17.70
N GLY A 28 -4.46 -0.23 -16.88
CA GLY A 28 -4.22 -0.35 -15.42
C GLY A 28 -4.48 0.91 -14.59
N GLY A 29 -5.36 1.81 -15.03
CA GLY A 29 -5.83 2.93 -14.20
C GLY A 29 -6.41 2.48 -12.85
N LEU A 30 -7.14 1.35 -12.83
CA LEU A 30 -7.65 0.73 -11.60
C LEU A 30 -6.54 0.30 -10.64
N ILE A 31 -5.41 -0.20 -11.16
CA ILE A 31 -4.27 -0.59 -10.33
C ILE A 31 -3.73 0.65 -9.62
N ARG A 32 -3.64 1.80 -10.29
CA ARG A 32 -3.15 3.05 -9.67
C ARG A 32 -4.03 3.57 -8.54
N LEU A 33 -5.34 3.29 -8.59
CA LEU A 33 -6.25 3.60 -7.48
C LEU A 33 -5.91 2.81 -6.21
N LEU A 34 -5.23 1.66 -6.31
CA LEU A 34 -4.71 0.97 -5.14
C LEU A 34 -3.77 1.88 -4.34
N GLY A 35 -3.13 2.87 -4.96
CA GLY A 35 -2.33 3.89 -4.26
C GLY A 35 -3.08 4.61 -3.14
N LEU A 36 -4.41 4.73 -3.23
CA LEU A 36 -5.24 5.28 -2.16
C LEU A 36 -5.27 4.40 -0.91
N LEU A 37 -5.01 3.10 -1.02
CA LEU A 37 -4.87 2.21 0.14
C LEU A 37 -3.69 2.61 1.03
N GLY A 38 -2.73 3.37 0.51
CA GLY A 38 -1.63 3.93 1.30
C GLY A 38 -2.10 4.78 2.48
N PHE A 39 -3.27 5.42 2.38
CA PHE A 39 -3.87 6.17 3.49
C PHE A 39 -4.26 5.28 4.68
N LEU A 40 -4.50 3.98 4.48
CA LEU A 40 -4.73 3.03 5.58
C LEU A 40 -3.50 2.92 6.50
N GLY A 41 -2.30 3.18 5.97
CA GLY A 41 -1.07 3.26 6.77
C GLY A 41 -1.12 4.36 7.82
N LEU A 42 -1.77 5.49 7.51
CA LEU A 42 -1.99 6.58 8.47
C LEU A 42 -3.07 6.20 9.50
N VAL A 43 -4.12 5.48 9.09
CA VAL A 43 -5.13 4.95 10.02
C VAL A 43 -4.49 4.05 11.08
N GLY A 44 -3.37 3.41 10.74
CA GLY A 44 -2.51 2.63 11.65
C GLY A 44 -2.09 3.33 12.94
N PHE A 45 -2.04 4.67 12.96
CA PHE A 45 -1.74 5.43 14.18
C PHE A 45 -2.86 5.32 15.24
N TRP A 46 -4.11 5.17 14.81
CA TRP A 46 -5.27 4.99 15.69
C TRP A 46 -5.66 3.53 15.86
N ILE A 47 -5.52 2.74 14.79
CA ILE A 47 -5.88 1.31 14.79
C ILE A 47 -4.68 0.49 14.31
N PRO A 48 -3.81 0.03 15.22
CA PRO A 48 -2.55 -0.63 14.89
C PRO A 48 -2.70 -1.81 13.92
N SER A 49 -3.79 -2.56 14.03
CA SER A 49 -4.08 -3.73 13.19
C SER A 49 -4.21 -3.38 11.70
N PHE A 50 -4.69 -2.18 11.35
CA PHE A 50 -4.82 -1.75 9.95
C PHE A 50 -3.58 -1.05 9.39
N GLY A 51 -2.61 -0.68 10.23
CA GLY A 51 -1.44 0.07 9.81
C GLY A 51 -0.66 -0.64 8.71
N ALA A 52 -0.23 -1.88 8.94
CA ALA A 52 0.54 -2.63 7.95
C ALA A 52 -0.23 -2.91 6.65
N CYS A 53 -1.58 -2.97 6.66
CA CYS A 53 -2.39 -3.10 5.45
C CYS A 53 -2.22 -1.90 4.50
N GLY A 54 -1.82 -0.73 5.02
CA GLY A 54 -1.48 0.44 4.22
C GLY A 54 -0.45 0.16 3.14
N ALA A 55 0.49 -0.76 3.39
CA ALA A 55 1.55 -1.09 2.45
C ALA A 55 1.02 -1.50 1.07
N PHE A 56 -0.16 -2.13 0.98
CA PHE A 56 -0.80 -2.47 -0.31
C PHE A 56 -0.97 -1.26 -1.24
N GLY A 57 -0.99 -0.04 -0.70
CA GLY A 57 -0.91 1.20 -1.45
C GLY A 57 0.22 1.21 -2.50
N ALA A 58 1.38 0.66 -2.17
CA ALA A 58 2.53 0.65 -3.06
C ALA A 58 2.26 -0.17 -4.34
N LEU A 59 1.36 -1.17 -4.33
CA LEU A 59 0.97 -1.89 -5.56
C LEU A 59 0.40 -0.95 -6.64
N GLY A 60 -0.08 0.23 -6.24
CA GLY A 60 -0.57 1.25 -7.16
C GLY A 60 0.42 1.70 -8.22
N VAL A 61 1.73 1.55 -7.97
CA VAL A 61 2.74 1.91 -8.97
C VAL A 61 3.19 0.76 -9.87
N TRP A 62 2.63 -0.44 -9.74
CA TRP A 62 3.07 -1.65 -10.46
C TRP A 62 3.14 -1.42 -11.98
N ASN A 63 2.15 -0.74 -12.54
CA ASN A 63 2.05 -0.45 -13.98
C ASN A 63 2.52 0.98 -14.34
N HIS A 64 3.50 1.50 -13.61
CA HIS A 64 4.14 2.79 -13.91
C HIS A 64 5.16 2.62 -15.05
N GLN A 65 5.20 3.55 -16.00
CA GLN A 65 6.10 3.48 -17.16
C GLN A 65 7.58 3.53 -16.76
N ASN A 66 7.90 4.34 -15.74
CA ASN A 66 9.21 4.34 -15.12
C ASN A 66 9.43 3.06 -14.31
N ARG A 67 10.33 2.20 -14.80
CA ARG A 67 10.68 0.90 -14.21
C ARG A 67 11.25 0.99 -12.80
N SER A 68 11.88 2.10 -12.42
CA SER A 68 12.36 2.32 -11.06
C SER A 68 11.22 2.57 -10.09
N ILE A 69 10.18 3.28 -10.51
CA ILE A 69 8.96 3.49 -9.72
C ILE A 69 8.16 2.18 -9.64
N ALA A 70 8.01 1.46 -10.75
CA ALA A 70 7.30 0.18 -10.78
C ALA A 70 7.89 -0.86 -9.80
N ARG A 71 9.21 -0.87 -9.58
CA ARG A 71 9.85 -1.74 -8.59
C ARG A 71 9.40 -1.47 -7.15
N LEU A 72 8.97 -0.25 -6.83
CA LEU A 72 8.49 0.05 -5.48
C LEU A 72 7.17 -0.65 -5.16
N ALA A 73 6.44 -1.13 -6.17
CA ALA A 73 5.22 -1.90 -5.97
C ALA A 73 5.44 -3.21 -5.19
N TYR A 74 6.65 -3.79 -5.23
CA TYR A 74 6.96 -4.97 -4.44
C TYR A 74 6.87 -4.73 -2.93
N LEU A 75 7.08 -3.49 -2.47
CA LEU A 75 6.86 -3.13 -1.06
C LEU A 75 5.40 -3.32 -0.65
N GLY A 76 4.47 -3.35 -1.59
CA GLY A 76 3.06 -3.56 -1.30
C GLY A 76 2.71 -4.95 -0.79
N TRP A 77 3.57 -5.94 -1.05
CA TRP A 77 3.41 -7.27 -0.46
C TRP A 77 3.61 -7.30 1.05
N LEU A 78 4.25 -6.28 1.63
CA LEU A 78 4.32 -6.11 3.08
C LEU A 78 2.92 -5.95 3.71
N GLY A 79 1.90 -5.61 2.91
CA GLY A 79 0.51 -5.55 3.34
C GLY A 79 -0.03 -6.89 3.86
N ILE A 80 0.55 -8.03 3.44
CA ILE A 80 0.20 -9.35 3.95
C ILE A 80 0.42 -9.45 5.47
N ILE A 81 1.45 -8.77 5.99
CA ILE A 81 1.71 -8.71 7.44
C ILE A 81 0.51 -8.08 8.16
N GLY A 82 -0.07 -7.03 7.57
CA GLY A 82 -1.29 -6.41 8.08
C GLY A 82 -2.48 -7.35 8.08
N LEU A 83 -2.70 -8.11 6.99
CA LEU A 83 -3.78 -9.12 6.97
C LEU A 83 -3.59 -10.19 8.04
N ALA A 84 -2.38 -10.71 8.21
CA ALA A 84 -2.07 -11.67 9.26
C ALA A 84 -2.32 -11.09 10.66
N GLN A 85 -1.99 -9.81 10.86
CA GLN A 85 -2.21 -9.11 12.12
C GLN A 85 -3.70 -8.86 12.40
N VAL A 86 -4.48 -8.43 11.40
CA VAL A 86 -5.94 -8.29 11.51
C VAL A 86 -6.58 -9.65 11.80
N ALA A 87 -6.23 -10.69 11.05
CA ALA A 87 -6.74 -12.03 11.25
C ALA A 87 -6.41 -12.54 12.66
N SER A 88 -5.16 -12.37 13.13
CA SER A 88 -4.77 -12.75 14.49
C SER A 88 -5.58 -11.98 15.54
N PHE A 89 -5.79 -10.69 15.35
CA PHE A 89 -6.57 -9.87 16.29
C PHE A 89 -8.03 -10.33 16.38
N TYR A 90 -8.70 -10.63 15.27
CA TYR A 90 -10.13 -10.99 15.29
C TYR A 90 -10.41 -12.49 15.46
N LEU A 91 -9.47 -13.38 15.17
CA LEU A 91 -9.67 -14.84 15.27
C LEU A 91 -9.07 -15.46 16.53
N LEU A 92 -8.09 -14.80 17.18
CA LEU A 92 -7.40 -15.31 18.36
C LEU A 92 -7.70 -14.51 19.64
N THR A 93 -8.55 -13.49 19.56
CA THR A 93 -9.05 -12.69 20.70
C THR A 93 -10.55 -12.91 20.84
#